data_AF-A0A2X2JZZ6-F1
#
_entry.id   AF-A0A2X2JZZ6-F1
#
_cell.length_a   1.000
_cell.length_b   1.000
_cell.length_c   1.000
_cell.angle_alpha   90.00
_cell.angle_beta   90.00
_cell.angle_gamma   90.00
#
_symmetry.space_group_name_H-M   'P 1'
#
loop_
_entity.id
_entity.type
_entity.pdbx_description
1 polymer ?
#
loop_
_entity_poly.entity_id
_entity_poly.type
_entity_poly.pdbx_seq_one_letter_code
_entity_poly.pdbx_strand_id
1 'polypeptide(L)' 'MPPAIGAAILGAVSGGAHNSINDAVDAMKEPILYEINPEAEKVQRYETLFKAYKALHDIHGYKKANIMKDIQSLRVEG' A
#
# COMPACT_ATOMS: atom_id res chain seq x y z
N MET A 1 4.26 2.68 10.50
CA MET A 1 4.40 2.30 11.91
C MET A 1 4.03 0.83 12.08
N PRO A 2 4.86 0.04 12.76
CA PRO A 2 4.51 -1.32 13.15
C PRO A 2 3.24 -1.34 14.02
N PRO A 3 2.37 -2.37 13.91
CA PRO A 3 1.09 -2.43 14.63
C PRO A 3 1.18 -2.27 16.16
N ALA A 4 2.26 -2.74 16.78
CA ALA A 4 2.44 -2.69 18.24
C ALA A 4 2.67 -1.26 18.78
N ILE A 5 3.40 -0.42 18.04
CA ILE A 5 3.66 0.98 18.44
C ILE A 5 2.37 1.80 18.37
N GLY A 6 1.55 1.56 17.34
CA GLY A 6 0.24 2.21 17.20
C GLY A 6 -0.70 1.89 18.38
N ALA A 7 -0.73 0.64 18.84
CA ALA A 7 -1.53 0.24 20.00
C ALA A 7 -1.03 0.91 21.30
N ALA A 8 0.29 1.02 21.49
CA ALA A 8 0.87 1.69 22.64
C ALA A 8 0.57 3.21 22.68
N ILE A 9 0.63 3.89 21.53
CA ILE A 9 0.28 5.31 21.39
C ILE A 9 -1.19 5.53 21.77
N LEU A 10 -2.10 4.71 21.25
CA LEU A 10 -3.52 4.80 21.59
C LEU A 10 -3.77 4.53 23.08
N GLY A 11 -3.09 3.54 23.65
CA GLY A 11 -3.14 3.25 25.08
C GLY A 11 -2.63 4.41 25.95
N ALA A 12 -1.58 5.10 25.53
CA ALA A 12 -1.01 6.24 26.25
C ALA A 12 -1.95 7.47 26.24
N VAL A 13 -2.66 7.69 25.13
CA VAL A 13 -3.69 8.74 25.03
C VAL A 13 -4.92 8.39 25.89
N SER A 14 -5.42 7.16 25.78
CA SER A 14 -6.56 6.71 26.60
C SER A 14 -6.24 6.64 28.09
N GLY A 15 -4.97 6.39 28.45
CA GLY A 15 -4.47 6.40 29.82
C GLY A 15 -4.15 7.80 30.37
N GLY A 16 -4.34 8.87 29.59
CA GLY A 16 -4.12 10.25 30.02
C GLY A 16 -2.65 10.67 30.12
N ALA A 17 -1.71 9.85 29.63
CA ALA A 17 -0.29 10.21 29.56
C ALA A 17 0.01 11.25 28.47
N HIS A 18 -0.82 11.29 27.42
CA HIS A 18 -0.78 12.30 26.35
C HIS A 18 -2.17 12.87 26.08
N ASN A 19 -2.25 14.18 25.85
CA ASN A 19 -3.52 14.90 25.69
C ASN A 19 -4.15 14.72 24.29
N SER A 20 -3.35 14.30 23.31
CA SER A 20 -3.82 14.08 21.94
C SER A 20 -2.98 13.01 21.24
N ILE A 21 -3.55 12.40 20.19
CA ILE A 21 -2.85 11.41 19.37
C ILE A 21 -1.63 12.02 18.70
N ASN A 22 -1.71 13.27 18.24
CA ASN A 22 -0.57 13.94 17.58
C ASN A 22 0.61 14.12 18.55
N ASP A 23 0.34 14.52 19.78
CA ASP A 23 1.35 14.67 20.84
C ASP A 23 2.03 13.32 21.17
N ALA A 24 1.22 12.27 21.31
CA ALA A 24 1.74 10.92 21.54
C ALA A 24 2.55 10.39 20.34
N VAL A 25 2.13 10.67 19.11
CA VAL A 25 2.86 10.28 17.89
C VAL A 25 4.18 11.01 17.78
N ASP A 26 4.22 12.32 18.06
CA ASP A 26 5.47 13.08 17.99
C ASP A 26 6.48 12.66 19.07
N ALA A 27 6.00 12.26 20.25
CA ALA A 27 6.84 11.76 21.34
C ALA A 27 7.30 10.30 21.13
N MET A 28 6.49 9.45 20.48
CA MET A 28 6.72 8.01 20.41
C MET A 28 7.10 7.49 19.02
N LYS A 29 7.06 8.32 17.97
CA LYS A 29 7.47 7.89 16.62
C LYS A 29 8.95 7.53 16.60
N GLU A 30 9.25 6.39 16.00
CA GLU A 30 10.64 6.04 15.70
C GLU A 30 11.23 7.08 14.73
N PRO A 31 12.51 7.47 14.92
CA PRO A 31 13.19 8.36 13.99
C PRO A 31 13.28 7.67 12.62
N ILE A 32 13.09 8.45 11.56
CA ILE A 32 13.25 7.95 10.19
C ILE A 32 14.73 7.67 9.98
N LEU A 33 15.10 6.37 9.93
CA LEU A 33 16.49 5.95 9.82
C LEU A 33 17.09 6.24 8.44
N TYR A 34 16.26 6.19 7.40
CA TYR A 34 16.63 6.56 6.03
C TYR A 34 15.37 6.88 5.22
N GLU A 35 15.46 7.88 4.35
CA GLU A 35 14.42 8.19 3.37
C GLU A 35 14.90 7.73 1.99
N ILE A 36 14.13 6.84 1.35
CA ILE A 36 14.37 6.47 -0.04
C ILE A 36 13.64 7.49 -0.91
N ASN A 37 14.40 8.46 -1.41
CA ASN A 37 13.87 9.45 -2.33
C ASN A 37 13.78 8.87 -3.75
N PRO A 38 12.69 9.13 -4.49
CA PRO A 38 12.55 8.66 -5.84
C PRO A 38 13.56 9.37 -6.77
N GLU A 39 14.37 8.60 -7.48
CA GLU A 39 15.26 9.14 -8.51
C GLU A 39 14.44 9.52 -9.75
N ALA A 40 14.53 10.79 -10.17
CA ALA A 40 13.69 11.34 -11.25
C ALA A 40 13.76 10.53 -12.56
N GLU A 41 14.94 10.01 -12.90
CA GLU A 41 15.13 9.17 -14.09
C GLU A 41 14.38 7.82 -13.97
N LYS A 42 14.41 7.19 -12.79
CA LYS A 42 13.71 5.93 -12.55
C LYS A 42 12.20 6.13 -12.55
N VAL A 43 11.71 7.23 -11.97
CA VAL A 43 10.27 7.57 -11.97
C VAL A 43 9.71 7.65 -13.39
N GLN A 44 10.40 8.35 -14.31
CA GLN A 44 9.96 8.49 -15.70
C GLN A 44 9.89 7.14 -16.43
N ARG A 45 10.89 6.27 -16.21
CA ARG A 45 10.90 4.90 -16.76
C ARG A 45 9.76 4.06 -16.19
N TYR A 46 9.54 4.11 -14.87
CA TYR A 46 8.45 3.38 -14.22
C TYR A 46 7.07 3.90 -14.61
N GLU A 47 6.91 5.19 -14.92
CA GLU A 47 5.64 5.73 -15.40
C GLU A 47 5.25 5.12 -16.76
N THR A 48 6.22 4.93 -17.65
CA THR A 48 5.99 4.29 -18.95
C THR A 48 5.62 2.82 -18.78
N LEU A 49 6.33 2.11 -17.90
CA LEU A 49 6.02 0.70 -17.55
C LEU A 49 4.63 0.58 -16.90
N PHE A 50 4.28 1.52 -16.02
CA PHE A 50 2.99 1.53 -15.34
C PHE A 50 1.84 1.78 -16.32
N LYS A 51 2.02 2.65 -17.32
CA LYS A 51 1.02 2.87 -18.39
C LYS A 51 0.79 1.59 -19.20
N ALA A 52 1.86 0.87 -19.56
CA ALA A 52 1.76 -0.40 -20.26
C ALA A 52 1.07 -1.49 -19.41
N TYR A 53 1.45 -1.60 -18.13
CA TYR A 53 0.79 -2.48 -17.17
C TYR A 53 -0.69 -2.14 -17.02
N LYS A 54 -1.03 -0.86 -16.84
CA LYS A 54 -2.40 -0.41 -16.66
C LYS A 54 -3.27 -0.73 -17.88
N ALA A 55 -2.76 -0.53 -19.09
CA ALA A 55 -3.47 -0.91 -20.30
C ALA A 55 -3.75 -2.43 -20.33
N LEU A 56 -2.76 -3.26 -19.97
CA LEU A 56 -2.93 -4.71 -19.89
C LEU A 56 -3.92 -5.11 -18.80
N HIS A 57 -3.76 -4.56 -17.60
CA HIS A 57 -4.61 -4.77 -16.44
C HIS A 57 -6.07 -4.38 -16.74
N ASP A 58 -6.31 -3.25 -17.41
CA ASP A 58 -7.65 -2.77 -17.73
C ASP A 58 -8.31 -3.62 -18.83
N ILE A 59 -7.54 -4.11 -19.81
CA ILE A 59 -8.03 -5.07 -20.82
C ILE A 59 -8.53 -6.35 -20.13
N HIS A 60 -7.76 -6.86 -19.18
CA HIS A 60 -8.05 -8.13 -18.52
C HIS A 60 -9.07 -8.00 -17.37
N GLY A 61 -9.08 -6.86 -16.68
CA GLY A 61 -9.90 -6.61 -15.50
C GLY A 61 -11.27 -5.99 -15.77
N TYR A 62 -11.40 -5.13 -16.79
CA TYR A 62 -12.64 -4.37 -17.04
C TYR A 62 -13.38 -4.75 -18.32
N LYS A 63 -12.68 -4.94 -19.46
CA LYS A 63 -13.35 -5.19 -20.76
C LYS A 63 -13.56 -6.67 -21.09
N LYS A 64 -12.73 -7.56 -20.54
CA LYS A 64 -12.78 -9.02 -20.72
C LYS A 64 -12.81 -9.76 -19.36
N ALA A 65 -13.51 -9.17 -18.38
CA ALA A 65 -13.55 -9.62 -16.98
C ALA A 65 -13.90 -11.11 -16.78
N ASN A 66 -14.54 -11.74 -17.78
CA ASN A 66 -14.88 -13.15 -17.73
C ASN A 66 -13.83 -14.07 -18.37
N ILE A 67 -12.91 -13.62 -19.22
CA ILE A 67 -12.02 -14.55 -19.94
C ILE A 67 -11.12 -15.34 -18.99
N MET A 68 -10.58 -14.70 -17.95
CA MET A 68 -9.79 -15.44 -16.96
C MET A 68 -10.65 -16.41 -16.13
N LYS A 69 -11.92 -16.06 -15.84
CA LYS A 69 -12.85 -16.95 -15.15
C LYS A 69 -13.29 -18.11 -16.04
N ASP A 70 -13.62 -17.84 -17.30
CA ASP A 70 -14.05 -18.81 -18.30
C ASP A 70 -12.95 -19.84 -18.59
N ILE A 71 -11.69 -19.41 -18.73
CA ILE A 71 -10.54 -20.32 -18.88
C ILE A 71 -10.31 -21.13 -17.59
N GLN A 72 -10.50 -20.54 -16.41
CA GLN A 72 -10.38 -21.27 -15.14
C GLN A 72 -11.46 -22.34 -15.01
N SER A 73 -12.69 -22.05 -15.42
CA SER A 73 -13.81 -23.01 -15.45
C SER A 73 -13.55 -24.18 -16.41
N LEU A 74 -13.00 -23.91 -17.60
CA LEU A 74 -12.64 -24.95 -18.58
C LEU A 74 -11.52 -25.89 -18.08
N ARG A 75 -10.67 -25.45 -17.15
CA ARG A 75 -9.63 -26.31 -16.53
C ARG A 75 -10.19 -27.24 -15.45
N VAL A 76 -11.39 -26.98 -14.92
CA VAL A 76 -12.00 -27.79 -13.85
C VAL A 76 -12.86 -28.93 -14.41
N GLU A 77 -13.24 -28.85 -15.69
CA GLU A 77 -14.06 -29.87 -16.38
C GLU A 77 -13.25 -30.92 -17.17
N GLY A 78 -11.91 -30.88 -17.11
CA GLY A 78 -11.01 -31.89 -17.68
C GLY A 78 -10.12 -32.52 -16.62
#